data_AF-A0A255QJ30-F1
#
_entry.id   AF-A0A255QJ30-F1
#
_cell.length_a   1.000
_cell.length_b   1.000
_cell.length_c   1.000
_cell.angle_alpha   90.00
_cell.angle_beta   90.00
_cell.angle_gamma   90.00
#
_symmetry.space_group_name_H-M   'P 1'
#
loop_
_entity.id
_entity.type
_entity.pdbx_description
1 polymer ?
#
loop_
_entity_poly.entity_id
_entity_poly.type
_entity_poly.pdbx_seq_one_letter_code
_entity_poly.pdbx_strand_id
1 'polypeptide(L)'
;MLCFSVMDPTEAFNAMMEAFALGQYEDAADHAEDLAEWLPKVGFPPPLRVSTDGEIVFLLNDQMAREFCRASCRLVMDQRNTGCDPSI
;
A
#
# COMPACT_ATOMS: atom_id res chain seq x y z
N MET A 1 28.60 10.21 -1.99
CA MET A 1 27.49 11.05 -2.49
C MET A 1 26.82 10.33 -3.63
N LEU A 2 25.75 9.59 -3.34
CA LEU A 2 24.69 9.18 -4.26
C LEU A 2 23.44 9.00 -3.38
N CYS A 3 22.75 10.09 -3.06
CA CYS A 3 21.41 10.02 -2.49
C CYS A 3 20.46 9.73 -3.65
N PHE A 4 20.38 8.48 -4.10
CA PHE A 4 19.15 8.02 -4.73
C PHE A 4 18.10 8.13 -3.61
N SER A 5 17.11 9.00 -3.76
CA SER A 5 15.96 8.99 -2.86
C SER A 5 15.18 7.73 -3.21
N VAL A 6 15.64 6.59 -2.70
CA VAL A 6 14.90 5.33 -2.77
C VAL A 6 13.68 5.57 -1.89
N MET A 7 12.51 5.68 -2.50
CA MET A 7 11.22 5.76 -1.81
C MET A 7 11.21 4.74 -0.66
N ASP A 8 10.88 5.17 0.57
CA ASP A 8 10.62 4.22 1.65
C ASP A 8 9.26 3.56 1.38
N PRO A 9 9.21 2.25 1.08
CA PRO A 9 7.95 1.57 0.76
C PRO A 9 6.99 1.55 1.94
N THR A 10 7.49 1.67 3.17
CA THR A 10 6.67 1.73 4.38
C THR A 10 5.94 3.05 4.44
N GLU A 11 6.64 4.15 4.19
CA GLU A 11 6.05 5.49 4.15
C GLU A 11 5.05 5.59 3.00
N ALA A 12 5.41 5.13 1.81
CA ALA A 12 4.53 5.11 0.65
C ALA A 12 3.25 4.30 0.87
N PHE A 13 3.37 3.10 1.45
CA PHE A 13 2.21 2.27 1.74
C PHE A 13 1.30 2.89 2.82
N ASN A 14 1.89 3.50 3.85
CA ASN A 14 1.11 4.19 4.89
C ASN A 14 0.38 5.41 4.32
N ALA A 15 1.06 6.23 3.52
CA ALA A 15 0.46 7.39 2.87
C ALA A 15 -0.70 6.98 1.93
N MET A 16 -0.52 5.91 1.14
CA MET A 16 -1.57 5.32 0.32
C MET A 16 -2.80 4.94 1.15
N MET A 17 -2.60 4.20 2.25
CA MET A 17 -3.69 3.72 3.10
C MET A 17 -4.40 4.87 3.84
N GLU A 18 -3.64 5.87 4.31
CA GLU A 18 -4.18 7.06 4.96
C GLU A 18 -5.04 7.88 3.99
N ALA A 19 -4.50 8.21 2.81
CA ALA A 19 -5.24 8.93 1.78
C ALA A 19 -6.51 8.18 1.37
N PHE A 20 -6.43 6.86 1.20
CA PHE A 20 -7.59 6.03 0.87
C PHE A 20 -8.67 6.07 1.97
N ALA A 21 -8.27 5.98 3.24
CA ALA A 21 -9.19 6.06 4.37
C ALA A 21 -9.84 7.45 4.54
N LEU A 22 -9.13 8.52 4.14
CA LEU A 22 -9.64 9.88 4.15
C LEU A 22 -10.48 10.23 2.91
N GLY A 23 -10.64 9.29 1.96
CA GLY A 23 -11.37 9.52 0.70
C GLY A 23 -10.59 10.34 -0.34
N GLN A 24 -9.28 10.55 -0.13
CA GLN A 24 -8.37 11.22 -1.05
C GLN A 24 -7.88 10.22 -2.12
N TYR A 25 -8.80 9.74 -2.96
CA TYR A 25 -8.51 8.61 -3.86
C TYR A 25 -7.47 8.88 -4.95
N GLU A 26 -7.33 10.14 -5.40
CA GLU A 26 -6.29 10.53 -6.36
C GLU A 26 -4.90 10.43 -5.71
N ASP A 27 -4.71 11.06 -4.55
CA ASP A 27 -3.45 11.00 -3.80
C ASP A 27 -3.09 9.55 -3.40
N ALA A 28 -4.10 8.76 -3.02
CA ALA A 28 -3.91 7.34 -2.73
C ALA A 28 -3.44 6.56 -3.97
N ALA A 29 -4.01 6.84 -5.14
CA ALA A 29 -3.64 6.17 -6.38
C ALA A 29 -2.24 6.54 -6.86
N ASP A 30 -1.81 7.79 -6.69
CA ASP A 30 -0.45 8.22 -7.01
C ASP A 30 0.58 7.43 -6.17
N HIS A 31 0.33 7.31 -4.86
CA HIS A 31 1.17 6.48 -3.98
C HIS A 31 1.12 4.99 -4.34
N ALA A 32 -0.04 4.49 -4.78
CA ALA A 32 -0.20 3.10 -5.21
C ALA A 32 0.57 2.79 -6.50
N GLU A 33 0.62 3.72 -7.45
CA GLU A 33 1.37 3.58 -8.71
C GLU A 33 2.88 3.52 -8.45
N ASP A 34 3.40 4.46 -7.65
CA ASP A 34 4.80 4.49 -7.27
C ASP A 34 5.23 3.19 -6.57
N LEU A 35 4.40 2.70 -5.63
CA LEU A 35 4.68 1.46 -4.90
C LEU A 35 4.58 0.22 -5.80
N ALA A 36 3.61 0.18 -6.73
CA ALA A 36 3.44 -0.89 -7.68
C ALA A 36 4.60 -0.98 -8.70
N GLU A 37 5.18 0.17 -9.09
CA GLU A 37 6.35 0.22 -9.95
C GLU A 37 7.63 -0.22 -9.20
N TRP A 38 7.73 0.10 -7.92
CA TRP A 38 8.92 -0.16 -7.11
C TRP A 38 9.04 -1.62 -6.63
N LEU A 39 7.93 -2.24 -6.19
CA LEU A 39 7.89 -3.60 -5.65
C LEU A 39 8.57 -4.67 -6.54
N PRO A 40 8.41 -4.69 -7.88
CA PRO A 40 9.04 -5.69 -8.74
C PRO A 40 10.54 -5.47 -9.01
N LYS A 41 11.03 -4.24 -8.90
CA LYS A 41 12.38 -3.86 -9.39
C LYS A 41 13.45 -4.03 -8.33
N VAL A 42 13.22 -3.52 -7.13
CA VAL A 42 14.25 -3.42 -6.07
C VAL A 42 13.66 -3.68 -4.68
N GLY A 43 12.36 -3.94 -4.58
CA GLY A 43 11.63 -3.72 -3.35
C GLY A 43 11.54 -4.90 -2.39
N PHE A 44 11.86 -4.64 -1.12
CA PHE A 44 11.33 -5.42 0.01
C PHE A 44 9.91 -4.93 0.29
N PRO A 45 8.93 -5.82 0.48
CA PRO A 45 7.61 -5.37 0.90
C PRO A 45 7.71 -4.69 2.27
N PRO A 46 6.89 -3.67 2.54
CA PRO A 46 6.83 -3.10 3.87
C PRO A 46 6.45 -4.20 4.88
N PRO A 47 7.01 -4.18 6.10
CA PRO A 47 6.65 -5.14 7.13
C PRO A 47 5.21 -4.89 7.57
N LEU A 48 4.33 -5.86 7.35
CA LEU A 48 2.91 -5.74 7.66
C LEU A 48 2.54 -6.56 8.89
N ARG A 49 1.80 -5.91 9.80
CA ARG A 49 1.17 -6.54 10.95
C ARG A 49 -0.33 -6.54 10.73
N VAL A 50 -0.94 -7.71 10.86
CA VAL A 50 -2.39 -7.87 10.70
C VAL A 50 -2.97 -8.39 12.00
N SER A 51 -4.08 -7.80 12.40
CA SER A 51 -4.91 -8.22 13.53
C SER A 51 -6.37 -8.07 13.15
N THR A 52 -7.21 -8.98 13.63
CA THR A 52 -8.67 -8.85 13.61
C THR A 52 -9.17 -8.39 14.98
N ASP A 53 -10.39 -7.88 15.04
CA ASP A 53 -11.02 -7.26 16.22
C ASP A 53 -10.87 -8.08 17.52
N GLY A 54 -9.78 -7.84 18.25
CA GLY A 54 -9.47 -8.43 19.56
C GLY A 54 -8.39 -9.52 19.61
N GLU A 55 -7.74 -9.90 18.50
CA GLU A 55 -6.82 -11.06 18.48
C GLU A 55 -5.37 -10.78 18.04
N ILE A 56 -4.54 -11.81 18.28
CA ILE A 56 -3.10 -11.91 18.11
C ILE A 56 -2.61 -11.17 16.86
N VAL A 57 -1.60 -10.31 17.06
CA VAL A 57 -0.92 -9.61 15.97
C VAL A 57 0.03 -10.58 15.25
N PHE A 58 -0.24 -10.86 13.98
CA PHE A 58 0.64 -11.66 13.14
C PHE A 58 1.55 -10.76 12.32
N LEU A 59 2.85 -11.03 12.35
CA LEU A 59 3.79 -10.48 11.39
C LEU A 59 3.70 -11.30 10.11
N LEU A 60 3.32 -10.67 9.00
CA LEU A 60 3.31 -11.34 7.71
C LEU A 60 4.74 -11.64 7.26
N ASN A 61 4.95 -12.81 6.67
CA ASN A 61 6.20 -13.09 5.96
C ASN A 61 6.27 -12.28 4.66
N ASP A 62 7.47 -12.17 4.08
CA ASP A 62 7.72 -11.34 2.88
C ASP A 62 6.83 -11.71 1.69
N GLN A 63 6.52 -13.00 1.49
CA GLN A 63 5.66 -13.42 0.38
C GLN A 63 4.23 -12.89 0.57
N MET A 64 3.66 -13.06 1.76
CA MET A 64 2.33 -12.56 2.09
C MET A 64 2.28 -11.04 2.09
N ALA A 65 3.30 -10.38 2.66
CA ALA A 65 3.37 -8.93 2.70
C ALA A 65 3.41 -8.33 1.28
N ARG A 66 4.17 -8.95 0.38
CA ARG A 66 4.23 -8.55 -1.04
C ARG A 66 2.89 -8.68 -1.75
N GLU A 67 2.23 -9.82 -1.60
CA GLU A 67 0.92 -10.03 -2.24
C GLU A 67 -0.15 -9.14 -1.64
N PHE A 68 -0.12 -8.89 -0.32
CA PHE A 68 -0.99 -7.93 0.33
C PHE A 68 -0.81 -6.53 -0.25
N CYS A 69 0.43 -6.03 -0.32
CA CYS A 69 0.70 -4.72 -0.91
C CYS A 69 0.23 -4.62 -2.36
N ARG A 70 0.49 -5.64 -3.18
CA ARG A 70 0.01 -5.68 -4.57
C ARG A 70 -1.51 -5.64 -4.67
N ALA A 71 -2.20 -6.41 -3.83
CA ALA A 71 -3.66 -6.41 -3.79
C ALA A 71 -4.21 -5.05 -3.35
N SER A 72 -3.63 -4.43 -2.32
CA SER A 72 -4.01 -3.09 -1.88
C SER A 72 -3.80 -2.04 -2.97
N CYS A 73 -2.64 -2.03 -3.64
CA CYS A 73 -2.37 -1.08 -4.73
C CYS A 73 -3.40 -1.20 -5.85
N ARG A 74 -3.74 -2.44 -6.25
CA ARG A 74 -4.77 -2.70 -7.26
C ARG A 74 -6.13 -2.17 -6.83
N LEU A 75 -6.53 -2.44 -5.60
CA LEU A 75 -7.82 -1.98 -5.07
C LEU A 75 -7.91 -0.45 -5.05
N VAL A 76 -6.85 0.23 -4.60
CA VAL A 76 -6.78 1.69 -4.57
C VAL A 76 -6.86 2.28 -5.98
N MET A 77 -6.13 1.71 -6.94
CA MET A 77 -6.18 2.14 -8.35
C MET A 77 -7.55 1.89 -8.98
N ASP A 78 -8.20 0.76 -8.69
CA ASP A 78 -9.55 0.46 -9.17
C ASP A 78 -10.59 1.44 -8.60
N GLN A 79 -10.41 1.88 -7.35
CA GLN A 79 -11.26 2.88 -6.71
C GLN A 79 -11.22 4.23 -7.44
N ARG A 80 -10.02 4.68 -7.86
CA ARG A 80 -9.87 5.87 -8.70
C ARG A 80 -10.65 5.73 -10.01
N ASN A 81 -10.58 4.56 -10.65
CA ASN A 81 -11.23 4.31 -11.95
C ASN A 81 -12.75 4.17 -11.87
N THR A 82 -13.27 3.70 -10.72
CA THR A 82 -14.69 3.40 -10.56
C THR A 82 -15.47 4.51 -9.85
N GLY A 83 -14.81 5.44 -9.14
CA GLY A 83 -15.45 6.55 -8.42
C GLY A 83 -16.51 6.10 -7.42
N CYS A 84 -16.53 4.83 -7.06
CA CYS A 84 -17.66 4.18 -6.42
C CYS A 84 -17.44 4.16 -4.91
N ASP A 85 -17.97 5.15 -4.22
CA ASP A 85 -18.05 5.28 -2.76
C ASP A 85 -18.14 3.90 -2.07
N PRO A 86 -17.09 3.44 -1.37
CA PRO A 86 -17.14 2.20 -0.62
C PRO A 86 -17.79 2.51 0.73
N SER A 87 -19.06 2.92 0.71
CA SER A 87 -19.89 2.94 1.91
C SER A 87 -20.24 1.48 2.24
N ILE A 88 -19.40 0.85 3.06
CA ILE A 88 -19.77 -0.35 3.84
C ILE A 88 -19.89 0.09 5.29
#